data_AF-A0A957TTP0-F1
#
_entry.id   AF-A0A957TTP0-F1
#
_cell.length_a   1.000
_cell.length_b   1.000
_cell.length_c   1.000
_cell.angle_alpha   90.00
_cell.angle_beta   90.00
_cell.angle_gamma   90.00
#
_symmetry.space_group_name_H-M   'P 1'
#
loop_
_entity.id
_entity.type
_entity.pdbx_description
1 polymer ?
#
loop_
_entity_poly.entity_id
_entity_poly.type
_entity_poly.pdbx_seq_one_letter_code
_entity_poly.pdbx_strand_id
1 'polypeptide(L)'
;MIRSAQRTEKPAGDLPRHRGVQTGTGYRRLFLYGAALVSVVLATVIWHQVGPESTTFPEAWNIGLRGPIDRFQSWVIGNRADHPAFLYFFNPIKTTVDNSLRAIETLLRWLPWPIHFLLLYAVAYRARGHRVAISSVVGLLLMGLFGLWDASMTTFTLIFFSVFVALLIGIPLGIAAA
;
A
#
# COMPACT_ATOMS: atom_id res chain seq x y z
N MET A 1 29.63 -62.70 18.28
CA MET A 1 30.98 -62.76 18.89
C MET A 1 31.64 -61.42 18.59
N ILE A 2 31.92 -60.47 19.51
CA ILE A 2 32.49 -60.54 20.86
C ILE A 2 32.14 -59.24 21.64
N ARG A 3 31.70 -59.41 22.90
CA ARG A 3 31.73 -58.53 24.12
C ARG A 3 31.56 -57.01 23.99
N SER A 4 30.65 -56.31 24.70
CA SER A 4 30.22 -56.31 26.12
C SER A 4 31.32 -56.12 27.18
N ALA A 5 31.46 -54.87 27.68
CA ALA A 5 31.80 -54.46 29.06
C ALA A 5 32.05 -52.93 29.07
N GLN A 6 31.06 -52.08 29.39
CA GLN A 6 30.64 -51.62 30.72
C GLN A 6 31.72 -50.90 31.56
N ARG A 7 31.36 -49.64 31.91
CA ARG A 7 31.48 -48.99 33.22
C ARG A 7 32.84 -48.40 33.63
N THR A 8 32.88 -47.07 33.69
CA THR A 8 33.27 -46.33 34.92
C THR A 8 32.51 -45.01 34.99
N GLU A 9 31.74 -44.84 36.06
CA GLU A 9 31.02 -43.62 36.45
C GLU A 9 31.99 -42.51 36.89
N LYS A 10 31.64 -41.23 36.71
CA LYS A 10 32.07 -40.15 37.61
C LYS A 10 30.99 -39.04 37.68
N PRO A 11 30.50 -38.67 38.88
CA PRO A 11 29.34 -37.81 39.07
C PRO A 11 29.69 -36.32 39.19
N ALA A 12 28.65 -35.50 38.93
CA ALA A 12 28.33 -34.14 39.40
C ALA A 12 29.47 -33.11 39.61
N GLY A 13 29.36 -31.97 38.93
CA GLY A 13 30.00 -30.71 39.35
C GLY A 13 30.27 -29.71 38.24
N ASP A 14 29.43 -28.68 38.19
CA ASP A 14 29.79 -27.29 37.91
C ASP A 14 29.78 -26.70 36.48
N LEU A 15 28.67 -25.97 36.29
CA LEU A 15 28.54 -24.59 35.80
C LEU A 15 28.38 -24.32 34.29
N PRO A 16 27.50 -23.33 33.96
CA PRO A 16 27.09 -23.04 32.61
C PRO A 16 28.25 -22.40 31.84
N ARG A 17 28.61 -22.96 30.68
CA ARG A 17 29.48 -22.21 29.74
C ARG A 17 28.66 -21.13 29.06
N HIS A 18 28.80 -19.94 29.60
CA HIS A 18 28.42 -18.67 29.00
C HIS A 18 28.92 -18.56 27.55
N ARG A 19 27.95 -18.37 26.65
CA ARG A 19 27.88 -17.23 25.71
C ARG A 19 29.22 -16.80 25.06
N GLY A 20 29.54 -17.40 23.92
CA GLY A 20 30.24 -16.70 22.84
C GLY A 20 29.23 -15.83 22.10
N VAL A 21 28.96 -14.64 22.62
CA VAL A 21 28.07 -13.67 21.95
C VAL A 21 28.77 -13.22 20.67
N GLN A 22 28.26 -13.60 19.49
CA GLN A 22 28.65 -13.01 18.21
C GLN A 22 28.06 -11.60 18.04
N THR A 23 28.10 -10.75 19.08
CA THR A 23 27.69 -9.34 19.01
C THR A 23 28.89 -8.50 18.62
N GLY A 24 29.01 -8.20 17.33
CA GLY A 24 29.96 -7.19 16.88
C GLY A 24 29.68 -6.61 15.50
N THR A 25 28.99 -7.34 14.61
CA THR A 25 28.84 -6.89 13.22
C THR A 25 27.67 -5.92 13.00
N GLY A 26 26.62 -5.98 13.83
CA GLY A 26 25.43 -5.12 13.71
C GLY A 26 25.73 -3.64 13.93
N TYR A 27 26.52 -3.34 14.98
CA TYR A 27 26.97 -1.98 15.27
C TYR A 27 27.87 -1.42 14.17
N ARG A 28 28.72 -2.25 13.55
CA ARG A 28 29.56 -1.81 12.42
C ARG A 28 28.73 -1.43 11.20
N ARG A 29 27.69 -2.21 10.86
CA ARG A 29 26.79 -1.88 9.74
C ARG A 29 25.94 -0.65 10.02
N LEU A 30 25.42 -0.52 11.25
CA LEU A 30 24.66 0.66 11.67
C LEU A 30 25.53 1.93 11.64
N PHE A 31 26.78 1.84 12.10
CA PHE A 31 27.76 2.92 12.02
C PHE A 31 28.13 3.24 10.57
N LEU A 32 28.26 2.24 9.69
CA LEU A 32 28.51 2.44 8.26
C LEU A 32 27.34 3.14 7.54
N TYR A 33 26.08 2.79 7.84
CA TYR A 33 24.92 3.49 7.29
C TYR A 33 24.82 4.93 7.82
N GLY A 34 25.12 5.13 9.10
CA GLY A 34 25.20 6.47 9.70
C GLY A 34 26.30 7.32 9.05
N ALA A 35 27.49 6.76 8.87
CA ALA A 35 28.61 7.42 8.19
C ALA A 35 28.30 7.69 6.71
N ALA A 36 27.61 6.77 6.03
CA ALA A 36 27.17 6.96 4.65
C ALA A 36 26.15 8.10 4.54
N LEU A 37 25.14 8.15 5.43
CA LEU A 37 24.16 9.23 5.48
C LEU A 37 24.86 10.58 5.74
N VAL A 38 25.75 10.62 6.74
CA VAL A 38 26.54 11.82 7.04
C VAL A 38 27.41 12.22 5.86
N SER A 39 28.02 11.28 5.15
CA SER A 39 28.82 11.58 3.95
C SER A 39 27.98 12.11 2.79
N VAL A 40 26.75 11.62 2.59
CA VAL A 40 25.82 12.12 1.56
C VAL A 40 25.36 13.53 1.91
N VAL A 41 25.04 13.78 3.19
CA VAL A 41 24.66 15.10 3.68
C VAL A 41 25.83 16.07 3.55
N LEU A 42 27.03 15.69 3.98
CA LEU A 42 28.24 16.51 3.85
C LEU A 42 28.58 16.76 2.38
N ALA A 43 28.49 15.76 1.51
CA ALA A 43 28.67 15.93 0.07
C ALA A 43 27.66 16.90 -0.51
N THR A 44 26.38 16.84 -0.09
CA THR A 44 25.32 17.78 -0.53
C THR A 44 25.61 19.21 -0.08
N VAL A 45 26.06 19.38 1.17
CA VAL A 45 26.44 20.69 1.73
C VAL A 45 27.70 21.24 1.06
N ILE A 46 28.72 20.41 0.81
CA ILE A 46 29.94 20.82 0.10
C ILE A 46 29.61 21.19 -1.35
N TRP A 47 28.73 20.43 -2.02
CA TRP A 47 28.26 20.75 -3.37
C TRP A 47 27.55 22.10 -3.42
N HIS A 48 26.81 22.46 -2.36
CA HIS A 48 26.14 23.76 -2.24
C HIS A 48 27.12 24.91 -1.97
N GLN A 49 28.27 24.65 -1.33
CA GLN A 49 29.23 25.70 -0.95
C GLN A 49 30.40 25.87 -1.92
N VAL A 50 30.73 24.84 -2.70
CA VAL A 50 31.92 24.81 -3.58
C VAL A 50 31.56 24.52 -5.04
N GLY A 51 30.34 24.05 -5.32
CA GLY A 51 29.87 23.77 -6.67
C GLY A 51 29.54 25.04 -7.46
N PRO A 52 29.50 24.96 -8.80
CA PRO A 52 28.96 26.04 -9.65
C PRO A 52 27.56 26.44 -9.17
N GLU A 53 27.19 27.72 -9.24
CA GLU A 53 25.90 28.28 -8.78
C GLU A 53 24.63 27.64 -9.40
N SER A 54 24.78 26.62 -10.24
CA SER A 54 23.68 25.81 -10.78
C SER A 54 23.12 24.87 -9.71
N THR A 55 22.46 25.43 -8.69
CA THR A 55 21.41 24.72 -7.93
C THR A 55 20.20 24.43 -8.82
N THR A 56 20.13 25.07 -9.98
CA THR A 56 19.18 24.86 -11.06
C THR A 56 19.68 23.81 -12.05
N PHE A 57 18.76 23.00 -12.55
CA PHE A 57 19.04 22.04 -13.61
C PHE A 57 19.60 22.76 -14.86
N PRO A 58 20.65 22.25 -15.54
CA PRO A 58 21.26 22.91 -16.69
C PRO A 58 20.22 23.27 -17.76
N GLU A 59 20.07 24.57 -18.06
CA GLU A 59 19.10 25.06 -19.04
C GLU A 59 19.33 24.50 -20.45
N ALA A 60 20.56 24.13 -20.78
CA ALA A 60 20.92 23.50 -22.05
C ALA A 60 20.20 22.16 -22.28
N TRP A 61 19.73 21.49 -21.23
CA TRP A 61 18.98 20.23 -21.31
C TRP A 61 17.47 20.44 -21.15
N ASN A 62 17.02 21.69 -21.01
CA ASN A 62 15.61 22.04 -20.95
C ASN A 62 15.04 22.13 -22.37
N ILE A 63 14.44 21.02 -22.80
CA ILE A 63 13.75 20.88 -24.08
C ILE A 63 12.43 21.66 -24.19
N GLY A 64 12.09 22.52 -23.22
CA GLY A 64 10.96 23.46 -23.31
C GLY A 64 9.57 22.82 -23.27
N LEU A 65 9.46 21.52 -22.96
CA LEU A 65 8.19 20.76 -22.94
C LEU A 65 7.13 21.37 -22.01
N ARG A 66 7.55 22.13 -21.01
CA ARG A 66 6.66 22.87 -20.11
C ARG A 66 5.69 23.76 -20.88
N GLY A 67 6.14 24.51 -21.88
CA GLY A 67 5.27 25.44 -22.63
C GLY A 67 4.11 24.75 -23.37
N PRO A 68 4.37 23.70 -24.18
CA PRO A 68 3.32 22.89 -24.78
C PRO A 68 2.40 22.20 -23.77
N ILE A 69 2.95 21.63 -22.69
CA ILE A 69 2.16 20.95 -21.65
C ILE A 69 1.26 21.93 -20.91
N ASP A 70 1.77 23.09 -20.50
CA ASP A 70 1.01 24.12 -19.79
C ASP A 70 -0.12 24.65 -20.67
N ARG A 71 0.12 24.88 -21.97
CA ARG A 71 -0.92 25.30 -22.93
C ARG A 71 -1.99 24.23 -23.14
N PHE A 72 -1.59 22.98 -23.25
CA PHE A 72 -2.53 21.86 -23.36
C PHE A 72 -3.37 21.73 -22.08
N GLN A 73 -2.73 21.78 -20.90
CA GLN A 73 -3.42 21.74 -19.62
C GLN A 73 -4.41 22.90 -19.47
N SER A 74 -4.00 24.13 -19.79
CA SER A 74 -4.90 25.29 -19.72
C SER A 74 -6.05 25.18 -20.71
N TRP A 75 -5.81 24.61 -21.89
CA TRP A 75 -6.88 24.33 -22.87
C TRP A 75 -7.85 23.30 -22.31
N VAL A 76 -7.39 22.18 -21.75
CA VAL A 76 -8.27 21.15 -21.16
C VAL A 76 -9.11 21.73 -20.00
N ILE A 77 -8.49 22.52 -19.12
CA ILE A 77 -9.20 23.12 -17.98
C ILE A 77 -10.24 24.15 -18.46
N GLY A 78 -9.88 25.02 -19.40
CA GLY A 78 -10.79 26.04 -19.94
C GLY A 78 -11.92 25.44 -20.78
N ASN A 79 -11.64 24.40 -21.54
CA ASN A 79 -12.58 23.75 -22.46
C ASN A 79 -13.48 22.72 -21.76
N ARG A 80 -13.24 22.43 -20.46
CA ARG A 80 -14.04 21.49 -19.66
C ARG A 80 -15.49 21.94 -19.47
N ALA A 81 -15.74 23.24 -19.40
CA ALA A 81 -17.08 23.78 -19.15
C ALA A 81 -17.85 24.09 -20.44
N ASP A 82 -17.15 24.48 -21.51
CA ASP A 82 -17.79 25.03 -22.71
C ASP A 82 -17.83 24.07 -23.90
N HIS A 83 -16.96 23.04 -23.92
CA HIS A 83 -16.87 22.16 -25.08
C HIS A 83 -17.95 21.08 -25.08
N PRO A 84 -18.65 20.87 -26.23
CA PRO A 84 -19.73 19.91 -26.32
C PRO A 84 -19.30 18.49 -25.95
N ALA A 85 -18.08 18.07 -26.29
CA ALA A 85 -17.60 16.74 -25.89
C ALA A 85 -17.48 16.57 -24.35
N PHE A 86 -17.07 17.60 -23.60
CA PHE A 86 -17.00 17.49 -22.13
C PHE A 86 -18.39 17.44 -21.49
N LEU A 87 -19.33 18.22 -22.02
CA LEU A 87 -20.71 18.26 -21.51
C LEU A 87 -21.53 17.02 -21.88
N TYR A 88 -21.40 16.50 -23.10
CA TYR A 88 -22.23 15.41 -23.59
C TYR A 88 -21.59 14.01 -23.45
N PHE A 89 -20.26 13.91 -23.38
CA PHE A 89 -19.59 12.62 -23.23
C PHE A 89 -19.00 12.44 -21.82
N PHE A 90 -18.14 13.35 -21.37
CA PHE A 90 -17.44 13.17 -20.08
C PHE A 90 -18.34 13.42 -18.86
N ASN A 91 -19.23 14.41 -18.91
CA ASN A 91 -20.08 14.75 -17.77
C ASN A 91 -21.13 13.66 -17.43
N PRO A 92 -21.82 13.03 -18.41
CA PRO A 92 -22.70 11.92 -18.12
C PRO A 92 -21.95 10.72 -17.53
N ILE A 93 -20.77 10.37 -18.07
CA ILE A 93 -19.94 9.29 -17.52
C ILE A 93 -19.57 9.57 -16.06
N LYS A 94 -19.08 10.79 -15.76
CA LYS A 94 -18.78 11.21 -14.38
C LYS A 94 -20.01 11.07 -13.49
N THR A 95 -21.16 11.58 -13.95
CA THR A 95 -22.40 11.57 -13.18
C THR A 95 -22.90 10.15 -12.92
N THR A 96 -22.82 9.26 -13.91
CA THR A 96 -23.13 7.84 -13.76
C THR A 96 -22.22 7.19 -12.72
N VAL A 97 -20.90 7.40 -12.81
CA VAL A 97 -19.94 6.86 -11.84
C VAL A 97 -20.22 7.39 -10.43
N ASP A 98 -20.40 8.70 -10.26
CA ASP A 98 -20.68 9.32 -8.96
C ASP A 98 -22.01 8.80 -8.38
N ASN A 99 -23.05 8.67 -9.20
CA ASN A 99 -24.35 8.16 -8.77
C ASN A 99 -24.25 6.68 -8.38
N SER A 100 -23.50 5.87 -9.13
CA SER A 100 -23.26 4.45 -8.79
C SER A 100 -22.50 4.31 -7.47
N LEU A 101 -21.42 5.09 -7.27
CA LEU A 101 -20.67 5.09 -6.02
C LEU A 101 -21.57 5.49 -4.84
N ARG A 102 -22.33 6.58 -4.98
CA ARG A 102 -23.28 7.04 -3.94
C ARG A 102 -24.37 6.01 -3.66
N ALA A 103 -24.87 5.33 -4.68
CA ALA A 103 -25.88 4.29 -4.52
C ALA A 103 -25.33 3.12 -3.70
N ILE A 104 -24.13 2.62 -4.06
CA ILE A 104 -23.47 1.54 -3.31
C ILE A 104 -23.15 1.98 -1.88
N GLU A 105 -22.62 3.19 -1.69
CA GLU A 105 -22.32 3.73 -0.37
C GLU A 105 -23.59 3.86 0.49
N THR A 106 -24.69 4.32 -0.10
CA THR A 106 -25.98 4.41 0.58
C THR A 106 -26.49 3.03 0.98
N LEU A 107 -26.37 2.03 0.10
CA LEU A 107 -26.75 0.65 0.40
C LEU A 107 -25.91 0.04 1.53
N LEU A 108 -24.59 0.27 1.51
CA LEU A 108 -23.69 -0.17 2.59
C LEU A 108 -24.05 0.50 3.91
N ARG A 109 -24.23 1.81 3.91
CA ARG A 109 -24.58 2.57 5.14
C ARG A 109 -25.99 2.26 5.66
N TRP A 110 -26.91 1.87 4.77
CA TRP A 110 -28.25 1.44 5.14
C TRP A 110 -28.24 0.12 5.92
N LEU A 111 -27.25 -0.74 5.66
CA LEU A 111 -27.04 -1.94 6.45
C LEU A 111 -26.51 -1.56 7.85
N PRO A 112 -27.16 -1.99 8.96
CA PRO A 112 -26.62 -1.75 10.29
C PRO A 112 -25.28 -2.48 10.47
N TRP A 113 -24.41 -1.89 11.31
CA TRP A 113 -23.05 -2.38 11.53
C TRP A 113 -22.97 -3.88 11.88
N PRO A 114 -23.87 -4.52 12.66
CA PRO A 114 -23.73 -5.95 12.98
C PRO A 114 -23.81 -6.85 11.73
N ILE A 115 -24.54 -6.42 10.69
CA ILE A 115 -24.69 -7.21 9.46
C ILE A 115 -23.37 -7.25 8.69
N HIS A 116 -22.59 -6.18 8.69
CA HIS A 116 -21.27 -6.16 8.06
C HIS A 116 -20.31 -7.16 8.71
N PHE A 117 -20.35 -7.26 10.04
CA PHE A 117 -19.54 -8.21 10.80
C PHE A 117 -19.94 -9.64 10.46
N LEU A 118 -21.25 -9.92 10.42
CA LEU A 118 -21.79 -11.23 10.05
C LEU A 118 -21.41 -11.60 8.61
N LEU A 119 -21.54 -10.66 7.66
CA LEU A 119 -21.22 -10.87 6.26
C LEU A 119 -19.72 -11.16 6.07
N LEU A 120 -18.85 -10.34 6.67
CA LEU A 120 -17.41 -10.55 6.62
C LEU A 120 -17.02 -11.90 7.25
N TYR A 121 -17.64 -12.24 8.38
CA TYR A 121 -17.44 -13.53 9.04
C TYR A 121 -17.82 -14.70 8.13
N ALA A 122 -19.00 -14.66 7.51
CA ALA A 122 -19.51 -15.72 6.64
C ALA A 122 -18.61 -15.93 5.40
N VAL A 123 -18.19 -14.83 4.76
CA VAL A 123 -17.29 -14.86 3.59
C VAL A 123 -15.93 -15.43 3.98
N ALA A 124 -15.34 -14.93 5.07
CA ALA A 124 -14.04 -15.41 5.54
C ALA A 124 -14.07 -16.87 6.01
N TYR A 125 -15.17 -17.29 6.65
CA TYR A 125 -15.41 -18.67 7.04
C TYR A 125 -15.45 -19.58 5.83
N ARG A 126 -16.17 -19.19 4.77
CA ARG A 126 -16.25 -19.98 3.52
C ARG A 126 -14.90 -20.07 2.79
N ALA A 127 -14.05 -19.05 2.91
CA ALA A 127 -12.76 -18.99 2.23
C ALA A 127 -11.66 -19.82 2.90
N ARG A 128 -11.50 -19.74 4.24
CA ARG A 128 -10.38 -20.38 4.95
C ARG A 128 -10.71 -20.92 6.35
N GLY A 129 -11.98 -20.97 6.74
CA GLY A 129 -12.44 -21.50 8.02
C GLY A 129 -12.41 -20.51 9.20
N HIS A 130 -12.75 -21.02 10.39
CA HIS A 130 -13.13 -20.22 11.57
C HIS A 130 -12.01 -19.33 12.14
N ARG A 131 -10.73 -19.75 12.02
CA ARG A 131 -9.58 -19.00 12.56
C ARG A 131 -9.38 -17.66 11.82
N VAL A 132 -9.49 -17.67 10.49
CA VAL A 132 -9.35 -16.46 9.66
C VAL A 132 -10.59 -15.58 9.80
N ALA A 133 -11.78 -16.18 9.91
CA ALA A 133 -13.03 -15.46 10.08
C ALA A 133 -13.02 -14.59 11.36
N ILE A 134 -12.62 -15.14 12.51
CA ILE A 134 -12.52 -14.35 13.75
C ILE A 134 -11.50 -13.22 13.60
N SER A 135 -10.31 -13.48 13.03
CA SER A 135 -9.28 -12.44 12.89
C SER A 135 -9.75 -11.27 12.01
N SER A 136 -10.49 -11.54 10.93
CA SER A 136 -11.04 -10.50 10.06
C SER A 136 -12.11 -9.66 10.76
N VAL A 137 -13.00 -10.30 11.53
CA VAL A 137 -14.03 -9.61 12.31
C VAL A 137 -13.42 -8.76 13.40
N VAL A 138 -12.39 -9.25 14.10
CA VAL A 138 -11.66 -8.47 15.11
C VAL A 138 -10.97 -7.27 14.46
N GLY A 139 -10.38 -7.43 13.26
CA GLY A 139 -9.82 -6.31 12.50
C GLY A 139 -10.86 -5.24 12.15
N LEU A 140 -12.04 -5.68 11.67
CA LEU A 140 -13.15 -4.76 11.38
C LEU A 140 -13.69 -4.09 12.66
N LEU A 141 -13.72 -4.82 13.78
CA LEU A 141 -14.11 -4.28 15.08
C LEU A 141 -13.18 -3.15 15.52
N LEU A 142 -11.86 -3.38 15.42
CA LEU A 142 -10.86 -2.38 15.75
C LEU A 142 -11.05 -1.13 14.89
N MET A 143 -11.27 -1.29 13.58
CA MET A 143 -11.51 -0.16 12.68
C MET A 143 -12.75 0.65 13.06
N GLY A 144 -13.84 -0.03 13.45
CA GLY A 144 -15.02 0.61 14.01
C GLY A 144 -14.74 1.34 15.33
N LEU A 145 -13.92 0.74 16.20
CA LEU A 145 -13.56 1.31 17.51
C LEU A 145 -12.74 2.59 17.40
N PHE A 146 -11.89 2.71 16.37
CA PHE A 146 -11.17 3.95 16.06
C PHE A 146 -12.07 5.05 15.46
N GLY A 147 -13.35 4.78 15.19
CA GLY A 147 -14.26 5.74 14.56
C GLY A 147 -14.04 5.93 13.06
N LEU A 148 -13.26 5.06 12.41
CA LEU A 148 -13.00 5.12 10.96
C LEU A 148 -14.11 4.47 10.12
N TRP A 149 -15.27 4.14 10.71
CA TRP A 149 -16.34 3.41 10.04
C TRP A 149 -16.74 4.05 8.71
N ASP A 150 -16.99 5.35 8.70
CA ASP A 150 -17.42 6.07 7.50
C ASP A 150 -16.36 6.05 6.38
N ALA A 151 -15.11 6.34 6.72
CA ALA A 151 -13.99 6.27 5.78
C ALA A 151 -13.83 4.85 5.21
N SER A 152 -14.05 3.82 6.05
CA SER A 152 -14.01 2.42 5.64
C SER A 152 -15.06 2.12 4.57
N MET A 153 -16.30 2.57 4.77
CA MET A 153 -17.39 2.33 3.82
C MET A 153 -17.13 3.00 2.46
N THR A 154 -16.53 4.19 2.43
CA THR A 154 -16.11 4.84 1.18
C THR A 154 -15.04 4.01 0.47
N THR A 155 -14.03 3.49 1.17
CA THR A 155 -13.01 2.63 0.55
C THR A 155 -13.60 1.32 0.01
N PHE A 156 -14.48 0.67 0.74
CA PHE A 156 -15.17 -0.54 0.26
C PHE A 156 -16.05 -0.26 -0.95
N THR A 157 -16.73 0.88 -0.96
CA THR A 157 -17.54 1.32 -2.11
C THR A 157 -16.66 1.46 -3.36
N LEU A 158 -15.52 2.15 -3.25
CA LEU A 158 -14.58 2.34 -4.35
C LEU A 158 -14.00 1.01 -4.84
N ILE A 159 -13.59 0.13 -3.94
CA ILE A 159 -13.05 -1.18 -4.28
C ILE A 159 -14.11 -2.03 -4.98
N PHE A 160 -15.32 -2.12 -4.41
CA PHE A 160 -16.41 -2.91 -4.98
C PHE A 160 -16.79 -2.41 -6.37
N PHE A 161 -16.96 -1.09 -6.53
CA PHE A 161 -17.26 -0.48 -7.82
C PHE A 161 -16.13 -0.70 -8.84
N SER A 162 -14.88 -0.53 -8.41
CA SER A 162 -13.70 -0.75 -9.27
C SER A 162 -13.63 -2.19 -9.77
N VAL A 163 -13.78 -3.17 -8.88
CA VAL A 163 -13.80 -4.59 -9.25
C VAL A 163 -14.97 -4.89 -10.18
N PHE A 164 -16.15 -4.37 -9.90
CA PHE A 164 -17.32 -4.56 -10.75
C PHE A 164 -17.09 -4.04 -12.18
N VAL A 165 -16.59 -2.81 -12.32
CA VAL A 165 -16.27 -2.21 -13.64
C VAL A 165 -15.13 -2.96 -14.32
N ALA A 166 -14.10 -3.35 -13.58
CA ALA A 166 -12.98 -4.14 -14.11
C ALA A 166 -13.44 -5.50 -14.64
N LEU A 167 -14.37 -6.18 -13.96
CA LEU A 167 -14.95 -7.43 -14.45
C LEU A 167 -15.87 -7.17 -15.66
N LEU A 168 -16.68 -6.11 -15.62
CA LEU A 168 -17.61 -5.76 -16.70
C LEU A 168 -16.89 -5.46 -18.01
N ILE A 169 -15.73 -4.79 -17.97
CA ILE A 169 -14.94 -4.45 -19.17
C ILE A 169 -13.91 -5.54 -19.46
N GLY A 170 -13.29 -6.10 -18.41
CA GLY A 170 -12.20 -7.07 -18.54
C GLY A 170 -12.66 -8.43 -19.07
N ILE A 171 -13.86 -8.90 -18.70
CA ILE A 171 -14.37 -10.18 -19.21
C ILE A 171 -14.63 -10.10 -20.74
N PRO A 172 -15.39 -9.11 -21.27
CA PRO A 172 -15.58 -8.98 -22.71
C PRO A 172 -14.27 -8.79 -23.48
N LEU A 173 -13.37 -7.95 -22.96
CA LEU A 173 -12.08 -7.70 -23.61
C LEU A 173 -11.19 -8.96 -23.61
N GLY A 174 -11.24 -9.76 -22.54
CA GLY A 174 -10.54 -11.04 -22.46
C GLY A 174 -11.08 -12.07 -23.46
N ILE A 175 -12.41 -12.14 -23.63
CA ILE A 175 -13.04 -13.01 -24.62
C ILE A 175 -12.70 -12.56 -26.05
N ALA A 176 -12.66 -11.26 -26.32
CA ALA A 176 -12.32 -10.72 -27.65
C ALA A 176 -10.85 -10.91 -28.04
N ALA A 177 -9.97 -11.12 -27.07
CA ALA A 177 -8.54 -11.33 -27.30
C ALA A 177 -8.12 -12.81 -27.41
N ALA A 178 -9.02 -13.74 -27.05
CA ALA A 178 -8.82 -15.19 -27.11
C ALA A 178 -9.19 -15.73 -28.50
#